data_AF-A0A7T8QV72-F1
#
_entry.id   AF-A0A7T8QV72-F1
#
_cell.length_a   1.000
_cell.length_b   1.000
_cell.length_c   1.000
_cell.angle_alpha   90.00
_cell.angle_beta   90.00
_cell.angle_gamma   90.00
#
_symmetry.space_group_name_H-M   'P 1'
#
loop_
_entity.id
_entity.type
_entity.pdbx_description
1 polymer ?
#
loop_
_entity_poly.entity_id
_entity_poly.type
_entity_poly.pdbx_seq_one_letter_code
_entity_poly.pdbx_strand_id
1 'polypeptide(L)'
;MKKIQALTTQVEGQPMTQDQCILIGHRDHPTIECRTFSRLDVDSRRESAASRGVCFICFQDDHRSTDCPTEVTCGKCGKGHHHLLHKDPPSTFHSVNNVEASVTGGNTQTLGNKNGPET
;
A
#
# COMPACT_ATOMS: atom_id res chain seq x y z
N MET A 1 32.14 -44.03 10.14
CA MET A 1 30.71 -43.99 9.75
C MET A 1 30.12 -42.67 10.22
N LYS A 2 30.04 -41.65 9.36
CA LYS A 2 29.44 -40.36 9.73
C LYS A 2 28.52 -39.96 8.57
N LYS A 3 27.26 -40.42 8.65
CA LYS A 3 26.21 -40.02 7.72
C LYS A 3 25.76 -38.62 8.12
N ILE A 4 26.28 -37.61 7.44
CA ILE A 4 25.75 -36.24 7.48
C ILE A 4 24.40 -36.25 6.74
N GLN A 5 23.32 -36.12 7.50
CA GLN A 5 21.99 -35.90 6.93
C GLN A 5 21.81 -34.40 6.70
N ALA A 6 21.55 -34.02 5.45
CA ALA A 6 21.27 -32.65 5.06
C ALA A 6 19.92 -32.20 5.63
N LEU A 7 19.91 -31.12 6.42
CA LEU A 7 18.69 -30.37 6.71
C LEU A 7 18.34 -29.56 5.46
N THR A 8 17.53 -30.15 4.60
CA THR A 8 16.80 -29.42 3.56
C THR A 8 15.57 -28.81 4.21
N THR A 9 15.59 -27.49 4.45
CA THR A 9 14.39 -26.73 4.81
C THR A 9 13.53 -26.65 3.55
N GLN A 10 12.63 -27.62 3.41
CA GLN A 10 11.61 -27.66 2.38
C GLN A 10 10.45 -26.77 2.83
N VAL A 11 10.38 -25.54 2.33
CA VAL A 11 9.11 -24.79 2.29
C VAL A 11 8.48 -25.04 0.93
N GLU A 12 7.90 -26.23 0.77
CA GLU A 12 7.15 -26.60 -0.44
C GLU A 12 5.94 -25.66 -0.55
N GLY A 13 5.70 -25.15 -1.77
CA GLY A 13 4.68 -24.15 -2.08
C GLY A 13 3.26 -24.65 -1.84
N GLN A 14 2.81 -24.54 -0.60
CA GLN A 14 1.43 -24.84 -0.21
C GLN A 14 0.52 -23.70 -0.64
N PRO A 15 -0.63 -23.99 -1.31
CA PRO A 15 -1.53 -22.93 -1.77
C PRO A 15 -2.01 -22.08 -0.59
N MET A 16 -1.88 -20.76 -0.73
CA MET A 16 -2.37 -19.75 0.20
C MET A 16 -3.91 -19.74 0.19
N THR A 17 -4.47 -20.43 1.17
CA THR A 17 -5.93 -20.48 1.40
C THR A 17 -6.47 -19.15 1.95
N GLN A 18 -7.79 -18.92 1.88
CA GLN A 18 -8.42 -17.65 2.29
C GLN A 18 -8.07 -17.24 3.72
N ASP A 19 -7.79 -18.20 4.60
CA ASP A 19 -7.45 -18.01 6.01
C ASP A 19 -5.97 -17.61 6.26
N GLN A 20 -5.16 -17.43 5.21
CA GLN A 20 -3.76 -17.06 5.34
C GLN A 20 -3.51 -15.59 5.01
N CYS A 21 -2.76 -14.94 5.88
CA CYS A 21 -2.32 -13.57 5.69
C CYS A 21 -1.10 -13.52 4.75
N ILE A 22 -1.18 -12.75 3.67
CA ILE A 22 -0.06 -12.54 2.75
C ILE A 22 1.06 -11.67 3.32
N LEU A 23 0.98 -11.14 4.53
CA LEU A 23 2.14 -10.44 5.13
C LEU A 23 2.93 -11.38 6.03
N ILE A 24 2.20 -12.09 6.89
CA ILE A 24 2.79 -12.89 7.96
C ILE A 24 2.99 -14.34 7.51
N GLY A 25 2.23 -14.85 6.54
CA GLY A 25 2.34 -16.20 6.01
C GLY A 25 1.73 -17.29 6.90
N HIS A 26 1.01 -16.90 7.97
CA HIS A 26 0.39 -17.81 8.93
C HIS A 26 -1.15 -17.81 8.80
N ARG A 27 -1.78 -18.91 9.24
CA ARG A 27 -3.25 -19.13 9.35
C ARG A 27 -3.86 -18.50 10.60
N ASP A 28 -3.39 -17.32 10.96
CA ASP A 28 -3.90 -16.60 12.13
C ASP A 28 -5.12 -15.75 11.76
N HIS A 29 -5.10 -15.18 10.55
CA HIS A 29 -6.18 -14.40 9.98
C HIS A 29 -6.04 -14.32 8.45
N PRO A 30 -7.15 -14.10 7.73
CA PRO A 30 -7.13 -13.85 6.29
C PRO A 30 -6.53 -12.47 5.99
N THR A 31 -5.96 -12.30 4.78
CA THR A 31 -5.37 -11.02 4.34
C THR A 31 -6.32 -9.84 4.47
N ILE A 32 -7.62 -10.07 4.24
CA ILE A 32 -8.67 -9.06 4.36
C ILE A 32 -8.86 -8.51 5.78
N GLU A 33 -8.56 -9.31 6.81
CA GLU A 33 -8.65 -8.92 8.22
C GLU A 33 -7.28 -8.51 8.79
N CYS A 34 -6.22 -8.58 7.99
CA CYS A 34 -4.89 -8.20 8.44
C CYS A 34 -4.80 -6.70 8.68
N ARG A 35 -4.70 -6.33 9.96
CA ARG A 35 -4.53 -4.93 10.39
C ARG A 35 -3.27 -4.29 9.82
N THR A 36 -2.18 -5.05 9.70
CA THR A 36 -0.94 -4.57 9.10
C THR A 36 -1.13 -4.31 7.61
N PHE A 37 -1.79 -5.21 6.90
CA PHE A 37 -2.05 -5.06 5.47
C PHE A 37 -2.96 -3.85 5.19
N SER A 38 -4.02 -3.69 5.96
CA SER A 38 -4.93 -2.54 5.84
C SER A 38 -4.25 -1.19 6.09
N ARG A 39 -3.19 -1.17 6.90
CA ARG A 39 -2.39 0.02 7.20
C ARG A 39 -1.31 0.34 6.16
N LEU A 40 -0.97 -0.60 5.28
CA LEU A 40 -0.02 -0.35 4.20
C LEU A 40 -0.61 0.57 3.15
N ASP A 41 0.26 1.31 2.49
CA ASP A 41 -0.14 2.10 1.32
C ASP A 41 -0.73 1.18 0.24
N VAL A 42 -1.62 1.72 -0.59
CA VAL A 42 -2.21 0.97 -1.71
C VAL A 42 -1.12 0.41 -2.62
N ASP A 43 -0.06 1.18 -2.89
CA ASP A 43 1.04 0.71 -3.73
C ASP A 43 1.78 -0.47 -3.09
N SER A 44 2.08 -0.40 -1.78
CA SER A 44 2.69 -1.52 -1.03
C SER A 44 1.79 -2.75 -0.96
N ARG A 45 0.47 -2.57 -0.82
CA ARG A 45 -0.49 -3.68 -0.83
C ARG A 45 -0.51 -4.38 -2.19
N ARG A 46 -0.52 -3.61 -3.27
CA ARG A 46 -0.49 -4.14 -4.65
C ARG A 46 0.82 -4.86 -4.94
N GLU A 47 1.95 -4.31 -4.49
CA GLU A 47 3.25 -4.95 -4.64
C GLU A 47 3.34 -6.24 -3.82
N SER A 48 2.83 -6.27 -2.59
CA SER A 48 2.78 -7.49 -1.77
C SER A 48 1.94 -8.58 -2.43
N ALA A 49 0.78 -8.22 -2.98
CA ALA A 49 -0.08 -9.15 -3.71
C ALA A 49 0.59 -9.65 -5.01
N ALA A 50 1.21 -8.75 -5.77
CA ALA A 50 1.92 -9.08 -7.00
C ALA A 50 3.14 -9.98 -6.76
N SER A 51 3.95 -9.66 -5.74
CA SER A 51 5.15 -10.40 -5.36
C SER A 51 4.83 -11.82 -4.91
N ARG A 52 3.64 -12.04 -4.34
CA ARG A 52 3.17 -13.37 -3.89
C ARG A 52 2.34 -14.09 -4.95
N GLY A 53 1.99 -13.42 -6.04
CA GLY A 53 1.22 -14.01 -7.13
C GLY A 53 -0.24 -14.29 -6.79
N VAL A 54 -0.82 -13.61 -5.81
CA VAL A 54 -2.22 -13.82 -5.41
C VAL A 54 -3.20 -13.02 -6.28
N CYS A 55 -4.44 -13.49 -6.36
CA CYS A 55 -5.55 -12.82 -6.99
C CYS A 55 -5.82 -11.45 -6.35
N PHE A 56 -5.91 -10.39 -7.16
CA PHE A 56 -6.23 -9.05 -6.66
C PHE A 56 -7.70 -8.88 -6.24
N ILE A 57 -8.54 -9.89 -6.46
CA ILE A 57 -9.97 -9.89 -6.09
C ILE A 57 -10.18 -10.59 -4.75
N CYS A 58 -9.66 -11.82 -4.59
CA CYS A 58 -9.92 -12.66 -3.42
C CYS A 58 -8.67 -13.00 -2.58
N PHE A 59 -7.48 -12.55 -3.00
CA PHE A 59 -6.18 -12.84 -2.36
C PHE A 59 -5.82 -14.33 -2.23
N GLN A 60 -6.33 -15.19 -3.13
CA GLN A 60 -5.89 -16.58 -3.30
C GLN A 60 -4.81 -16.70 -4.37
N ASP A 61 -3.82 -17.56 -4.19
CA ASP A 61 -2.78 -17.85 -5.19
C ASP A 61 -3.20 -18.88 -6.26
N ASP A 62 -4.36 -19.50 -6.08
CA ASP A 62 -4.92 -20.50 -7.00
C ASP A 62 -5.17 -19.94 -8.42
N HIS A 63 -5.57 -18.67 -8.52
CA HIS A 63 -5.94 -18.05 -9.78
C HIS A 63 -5.59 -16.56 -9.83
N ARG A 64 -5.69 -15.97 -11.02
CA ARG A 64 -5.55 -14.52 -11.25
C ARG A 64 -6.91 -13.85 -11.30
N SER A 65 -6.94 -12.52 -11.17
CA SER A 65 -8.16 -11.71 -11.25
C SER A 65 -9.02 -11.94 -12.49
N THR A 66 -8.40 -12.36 -13.61
CA THR A 66 -9.09 -12.67 -14.87
C THR A 66 -9.85 -13.99 -14.85
N ASP A 67 -9.45 -14.91 -13.98
CA ASP A 67 -10.01 -16.27 -13.84
C ASP A 67 -10.71 -16.44 -12.49
N CYS A 68 -10.93 -15.33 -11.77
CA CYS A 68 -11.53 -15.39 -10.45
C CYS A 68 -13.01 -15.79 -10.59
N PRO A 69 -13.47 -16.86 -9.91
CA PRO A 69 -14.88 -17.26 -9.93
C PRO A 69 -15.77 -16.27 -9.18
N THR A 70 -15.16 -15.37 -8.39
CA THR A 70 -15.86 -14.32 -7.67
C THR A 70 -15.94 -13.06 -8.52
N GLU A 71 -17.15 -12.66 -8.88
CA GLU A 71 -17.40 -11.41 -9.57
C GLU A 71 -17.46 -10.24 -8.56
N VAL A 72 -16.31 -9.84 -8.05
CA VAL A 72 -16.18 -8.65 -7.19
C VAL A 72 -15.62 -7.51 -8.01
N THR A 73 -16.38 -6.43 -8.05
CA THR A 73 -15.97 -5.15 -8.65
C THR A 73 -15.78 -4.10 -7.56
N CYS A 74 -14.80 -3.24 -7.76
CA CYS A 74 -14.54 -2.15 -6.85
C CYS A 74 -15.66 -1.11 -6.97
N GLY A 75 -16.45 -0.92 -5.90
CA GLY A 75 -17.53 0.08 -5.87
C GLY A 75 -17.12 1.53 -6.11
N LYS A 76 -15.81 1.85 -6.10
CA LYS A 76 -15.29 3.18 -6.40
C LYS A 76 -14.97 3.42 -7.89
N CYS A 77 -14.62 2.37 -8.64
CA CYS A 77 -14.15 2.53 -10.03
C CYS A 77 -14.66 1.47 -11.01
N GLY A 78 -15.46 0.51 -10.56
CA GLY A 78 -16.03 -0.55 -11.39
C GLY A 78 -15.03 -1.60 -11.89
N LYS A 79 -13.77 -1.57 -11.46
CA LYS A 79 -12.72 -2.51 -11.91
C LYS A 79 -12.66 -3.77 -11.04
N GLY A 80 -12.19 -4.87 -11.61
CA GLY A 80 -12.05 -6.17 -10.94
C GLY A 80 -10.88 -6.23 -9.95
N HIS A 81 -11.03 -5.61 -8.78
CA HIS A 81 -10.09 -5.68 -7.67
C HIS A 81 -10.79 -5.49 -6.32
N HIS A 82 -10.20 -6.05 -5.27
CA HIS A 82 -10.65 -5.86 -3.90
C HIS A 82 -10.53 -4.40 -3.48
N HIS A 83 -11.49 -3.84 -2.73
CA HIS A 83 -11.48 -2.42 -2.36
C HIS A 83 -10.20 -1.96 -1.65
N LEU A 84 -9.49 -2.87 -0.99
CA LEU A 84 -8.20 -2.62 -0.32
C LEU A 84 -7.07 -2.31 -1.33
N LEU A 85 -7.21 -2.68 -2.59
CA LEU A 85 -6.24 -2.42 -3.65
C LEU A 85 -6.67 -1.25 -4.55
N HIS A 86 -7.77 -0.57 -4.22
CA HIS A 86 -8.23 0.58 -4.98
C HIS A 86 -7.24 1.74 -4.82
N LYS A 87 -6.70 2.18 -5.96
CA LYS A 87 -5.94 3.42 -6.08
C LYS A 87 -6.81 4.42 -6.84
N ASP A 88 -7.12 5.54 -6.20
CA ASP A 88 -7.74 6.66 -6.88
C ASP A 88 -6.80 7.14 -7.99
N PRO A 89 -7.32 7.47 -9.19
CA PRO A 89 -6.50 8.14 -10.18
C PRO A 89 -5.90 9.40 -9.54
N PRO A 90 -4.65 9.78 -9.88
CA PRO A 90 -4.14 11.07 -9.45
C PRO A 90 -5.13 12.10 -9.93
N SER A 91 -5.81 12.78 -8.99
CA SER A 91 -6.74 13.84 -9.31
C SER A 91 -5.91 14.96 -9.91
N THR A 92 -5.80 14.98 -11.25
CA THR A 92 -5.19 16.08 -11.97
C THR A 92 -6.09 17.28 -11.68
N PHE A 93 -5.63 18.11 -10.74
CA PHE A 93 -6.25 19.31 -10.21
C PHE A 93 -7.42 19.86 -11.03
N HIS A 94 -8.65 19.57 -10.58
CA HIS A 94 -9.78 20.41 -10.92
C HIS A 94 -9.91 21.54 -9.89
N SER A 95 -9.45 22.71 -10.34
CA SER A 95 -9.73 24.07 -9.88
C SER A 95 -9.24 24.50 -8.50
N VAL A 96 -8.27 25.42 -8.54
CA VAL A 96 -7.98 26.50 -7.59
C VAL A 96 -9.21 26.96 -6.79
N ASN A 97 -9.09 26.97 -5.46
CA ASN A 97 -9.67 27.98 -4.57
C ASN A 97 -8.89 28.00 -3.25
N ASN A 98 -7.99 28.98 -3.19
CA ASN A 98 -7.53 29.71 -2.02
C ASN A 98 -8.38 29.56 -0.73
N VAL A 99 -7.79 29.02 0.35
CA VAL A 99 -7.47 29.79 1.56
C VAL A 99 -6.64 28.95 2.52
N GLU A 100 -5.77 29.68 3.22
CA GLU A 100 -5.33 29.44 4.59
C GLU A 100 -3.92 28.88 4.83
N ALA A 101 -3.08 29.84 5.21
CA ALA A 101 -2.19 29.81 6.36
C ALA A 101 -1.23 28.64 6.49
N SER A 102 0.00 28.89 6.05
CA SER A 102 1.15 28.47 6.85
C SER A 102 2.09 29.65 6.98
N VAL A 103 1.83 30.34 8.09
CA VAL A 103 2.67 31.36 8.70
C VAL A 103 4.05 30.78 9.02
N THR A 104 5.07 31.46 8.48
CA THR A 104 6.46 31.61 8.96
C THR A 104 7.44 30.45 8.80
N GLY A 105 8.27 30.58 7.76
CA GLY A 105 9.60 29.97 7.66
C GLY A 105 10.48 30.90 6.81
N GLY A 106 11.42 31.60 7.45
CA GLY A 106 11.98 32.87 6.96
C GLY A 106 12.95 32.81 5.78
N ASN A 107 13.22 33.99 5.22
CA ASN A 107 14.49 34.35 4.61
C ASN A 107 14.67 35.89 4.60
N THR A 108 15.92 36.28 4.40
CA THR A 108 16.63 37.45 4.90
C THR A 108 16.67 38.63 3.92
N GLN A 109 17.23 39.76 4.41
CA GLN A 109 17.61 41.02 3.73
C GLN A 109 16.55 42.13 3.87
N THR A 110 16.82 43.31 4.45
CA THR A 110 17.85 44.26 3.99
C THR A 110 18.16 45.33 5.04
N LEU A 111 19.45 45.65 5.06
CA LEU A 111 20.19 46.81 5.58
C LEU A 111 19.41 48.07 6.01
N GLY A 112 19.76 48.54 7.20
CA GLY A 112 19.16 49.69 7.87
C GLY A 112 19.48 51.03 7.23
N ASN A 113 18.49 51.92 7.26
CA ASN A 113 18.65 53.34 7.11
C ASN A 113 17.69 54.04 8.07
N LYS A 114 18.23 54.71 9.08
CA LYS A 114 17.63 55.92 9.64
C LYS A 114 18.72 56.73 10.33
N ASN A 115 19.15 57.70 9.54
CA ASN A 115 19.92 58.86 9.92
C ASN A 115 19.36 59.50 11.20
N GLY A 116 20.25 60.00 12.07
CA GLY A 116 19.92 61.10 12.97
C GLY A 116 19.48 62.33 12.16
N PRO A 117 18.86 63.32 12.82
CA PRO A 117 19.67 64.25 13.60
C PRO A 117 19.19 64.44 15.05
N GLU A 118 20.07 64.42 16.07
CA GLU A 118 20.72 65.60 16.69
C GLU A 118 19.79 66.80 16.97
N THR A 119 19.20 66.84 18.17
CA THR A 119 19.36 67.91 19.18
C THR A 119 18.75 67.51 20.52
#